data_AF-Q4WZT2-F1
#
_entry.id   AF-Q4WZT2-F1
#
_cell.length_a   1.000
_cell.length_b   1.000
_cell.length_c   1.000
_cell.angle_alpha   90.00
_cell.angle_beta   90.00
_cell.angle_gamma   90.00
#
_symmetry.space_group_name_H-M   'P 1'
#
loop_
_entity.id
_entity.type
_entity.pdbx_description
1 polymer ?
#
loop_
_entity_poly.entity_id
_entity_poly.type
_entity_poly.pdbx_seq_one_letter_code
_entity_poly.pdbx_strand_id
1 'polypeptide(L)'
;MPNDEEEQDRLAFMHHLFKLLVGGDLYRAPILNDGRPKRILDVGTGTGIWALEMADDFPDAEIVGTDLSPIQPNWAPPNCTFNVDDAESDWTFTPAEAFDYIHARSLGGGIGDWNRFLRQAYRHTKPGGWVEIQEYETWIRSDDGTIQRAPMLLDWQQKIDEASTRFGRPMNVASSLAGWMQEVGFVNVTDDSYKCPVGSWPKSPRLKEIGRVGKITLYEAVEPYTLALFTRVLGWSGEDAQKYVDKVRADLLRPDIHVYVAYHYVYGRRPANS
;
A
#
# COMPACT_ATOMS: atom_id res chain seq x y z
N MET A 1 2.55 -3.05 12.76
CA MET A 1 3.69 -2.10 12.84
C MET A 1 3.57 -1.35 14.17
N PRO A 2 4.58 -0.57 14.60
CA PRO A 2 4.42 0.43 15.66
C PRO A 2 3.33 1.46 15.28
N ASN A 3 2.84 2.25 16.23
CA ASN A 3 1.75 3.23 16.06
C ASN A 3 2.13 4.62 16.63
N ASP A 4 3.42 4.85 16.81
CA ASP A 4 3.98 6.09 17.36
C ASP A 4 3.97 7.24 16.34
N GLU A 5 4.36 8.44 16.77
CA GLU A 5 4.38 9.64 15.92
C GLU A 5 5.30 9.47 14.70
N GLU A 6 6.44 8.78 14.86
CA GLU A 6 7.37 8.51 13.76
C GLU A 6 6.71 7.66 12.66
N GLU A 7 5.95 6.63 13.04
CA GLU A 7 5.18 5.85 12.06
C GLU A 7 4.09 6.67 11.38
N GLN A 8 3.40 7.56 12.11
CA GLN A 8 2.36 8.41 11.54
C GLN A 8 2.93 9.39 10.49
N ASP A 9 4.10 9.98 10.77
CA ASP A 9 4.82 10.82 9.80
C ASP A 9 5.23 10.01 8.57
N ARG A 10 5.74 8.79 8.77
CA ARG A 10 6.06 7.86 7.66
C ARG A 10 4.84 7.57 6.79
N LEU A 11 3.67 7.33 7.40
CA LEU A 11 2.42 7.09 6.68
C LEU A 11 1.96 8.34 5.89
N ALA A 12 2.16 9.54 6.43
CA ALA A 12 1.88 10.79 5.73
C ALA A 12 2.81 10.98 4.51
N PHE A 13 4.11 10.72 4.65
CA PHE A 13 5.06 10.73 3.53
C PHE A 13 4.69 9.71 2.45
N MET A 14 4.32 8.49 2.87
CA MET A 14 3.87 7.46 1.94
C MET A 14 2.61 7.91 1.20
N HIS A 15 1.62 8.48 1.89
CA HIS A 15 0.41 9.03 1.27
C HIS A 15 0.75 10.08 0.20
N HIS A 16 1.65 11.01 0.51
CA HIS A 16 2.13 12.01 -0.46
C HIS A 16 2.79 11.36 -1.68
N LEU A 17 3.62 10.33 -1.48
CA LEU A 17 4.30 9.64 -2.58
C LEU A 17 3.33 8.93 -3.54
N PHE A 18 2.30 8.25 -3.01
CA PHE A 18 1.25 7.65 -3.84
C PHE A 18 0.60 8.73 -4.73
N LYS A 19 0.12 9.83 -4.13
CA LYS A 19 -0.49 10.93 -4.89
C LYS A 19 0.45 11.53 -5.94
N LEU A 20 1.71 11.77 -5.60
CA LEU A 20 2.70 12.32 -6.54
C LEU A 20 2.87 11.47 -7.81
N LEU A 21 2.85 10.14 -7.67
CA LEU A 21 3.00 9.21 -8.79
C LEU A 21 1.85 9.37 -9.80
N VAL A 22 0.63 9.56 -9.32
CA VAL A 22 -0.58 9.67 -10.15
C VAL A 22 -1.02 11.11 -10.42
N GLY A 23 -0.23 12.10 -10.01
CA GLY A 23 -0.48 13.51 -10.32
C GLY A 23 -1.44 14.23 -9.37
N GLY A 24 -1.65 13.68 -8.17
CA GLY A 24 -2.49 14.26 -7.13
C GLY A 24 -3.78 13.48 -6.87
N ASP A 25 -4.15 12.56 -7.75
CA ASP A 25 -5.36 11.75 -7.62
C ASP A 25 -5.29 10.77 -6.44
N LEU A 26 -6.44 10.47 -5.84
CA LEU A 26 -6.59 9.54 -4.71
C LEU A 26 -6.88 8.09 -5.12
N TYR A 27 -7.39 7.90 -6.33
CA TYR A 27 -7.85 6.62 -6.86
C TYR A 27 -7.62 6.57 -8.38
N ARG A 28 -7.59 5.35 -8.95
CA ARG A 28 -7.48 5.12 -10.40
C ARG A 28 -8.69 4.41 -10.99
N ALA A 29 -9.48 3.72 -10.15
CA ALA A 29 -10.72 3.08 -10.53
C ALA A 29 -11.70 4.12 -11.10
N PRO A 30 -12.43 3.80 -12.18
CA PRO A 30 -13.33 4.75 -12.82
C PRO A 30 -14.69 4.87 -12.08
N ILE A 31 -14.63 5.23 -10.80
CA ILE A 31 -15.77 5.24 -9.87
C ILE A 31 -16.83 6.31 -10.16
N LEU A 32 -16.59 7.18 -11.15
CA LEU A 32 -17.53 8.23 -11.57
C LEU A 32 -18.35 7.82 -12.82
N ASN A 33 -17.96 6.76 -13.53
CA ASN A 33 -18.58 6.41 -14.82
C ASN A 33 -20.04 5.95 -14.69
N ASP A 34 -20.40 5.36 -13.54
CA ASP A 34 -21.74 4.82 -13.28
C ASP A 34 -22.50 5.66 -12.24
N GLY A 35 -22.06 6.91 -12.00
CA GLY A 35 -22.58 7.81 -10.97
C GLY A 35 -21.58 8.06 -9.84
N ARG A 36 -21.82 9.08 -9.01
CA ARG A 36 -20.95 9.35 -7.85
C ARG A 36 -21.21 8.30 -6.75
N PRO A 37 -20.15 7.70 -6.16
CA PRO A 37 -20.30 6.76 -5.06
C PRO A 37 -21.04 7.42 -3.89
N LYS A 38 -21.82 6.62 -3.15
CA LYS A 38 -22.60 7.07 -1.98
C LYS A 38 -22.05 6.51 -0.67
N ARG A 39 -21.38 5.37 -0.72
CA ARG A 39 -20.71 4.77 0.44
C ARG A 39 -19.35 4.21 0.02
N ILE A 40 -18.30 4.63 0.72
CA ILE A 40 -16.91 4.27 0.44
C ILE A 40 -16.28 3.68 1.70
N LEU A 41 -15.55 2.56 1.54
CA LEU A 41 -14.78 1.93 2.61
C LEU A 41 -13.29 2.10 2.35
N ASP A 42 -12.53 2.54 3.35
CA ASP A 42 -11.06 2.53 3.37
C ASP A 42 -10.57 1.52 4.43
N VAL A 43 -10.06 0.38 3.98
CA VAL A 43 -9.62 -0.72 4.85
C VAL A 43 -8.14 -0.58 5.17
N GLY A 44 -7.80 -0.63 6.46
CA GLY A 44 -6.46 -0.33 6.95
C GLY A 44 -6.12 1.14 6.72
N THR A 45 -7.03 2.02 7.16
CA THR A 45 -6.96 3.47 6.90
C THR A 45 -5.76 4.16 7.55
N GLY A 46 -5.09 3.50 8.51
CA GLY A 46 -3.95 4.04 9.23
C GLY A 46 -4.31 5.35 9.93
N THR A 47 -3.61 6.43 9.60
CA THR A 47 -3.91 7.78 10.13
C THR A 47 -5.23 8.37 9.62
N GLY A 48 -5.89 7.74 8.65
CA GLY A 48 -7.14 8.24 8.07
C GLY A 48 -6.97 9.32 7.01
N ILE A 49 -5.73 9.73 6.67
CA ILE A 49 -5.47 10.84 5.74
C ILE A 49 -6.16 10.63 4.38
N TRP A 50 -6.13 9.40 3.84
CA TRP A 50 -6.80 9.10 2.57
C TRP A 50 -8.32 9.25 2.69
N ALA A 51 -8.92 8.69 3.74
CA ALA A 51 -10.36 8.76 4.00
C ALA A 51 -10.83 10.20 4.20
N LEU A 52 -10.05 11.03 4.90
CA LEU A 52 -10.37 12.45 5.12
C LEU A 52 -10.37 13.24 3.80
N GLU A 53 -9.36 13.08 2.94
CA GLU A 53 -9.35 13.76 1.65
C GLU A 53 -10.48 13.26 0.72
N MET A 54 -10.80 11.96 0.77
CA MET A 54 -11.97 11.44 0.04
C MET A 54 -13.29 12.01 0.57
N ALA A 55 -13.40 12.28 1.88
CA ALA A 55 -14.58 12.91 2.46
C ALA A 55 -14.77 14.35 1.97
N ASP A 56 -13.66 15.08 1.75
CA ASP A 56 -13.66 16.42 1.16
C ASP A 56 -14.05 16.39 -0.33
N ASP A 57 -13.52 15.43 -1.10
CA ASP A 57 -13.82 15.27 -2.54
C ASP A 57 -15.25 14.76 -2.81
N PHE A 58 -15.82 14.01 -1.86
CA PHE A 58 -17.15 13.40 -1.94
C PHE A 58 -18.02 13.77 -0.72
N PRO A 59 -18.46 15.04 -0.60
CA PRO A 59 -19.23 15.51 0.56
C PRO A 59 -20.61 14.85 0.69
N ASP A 60 -21.14 14.29 -0.41
CA ASP A 60 -22.43 13.57 -0.47
C ASP A 60 -22.27 12.04 -0.29
N ALA A 61 -21.05 11.55 -0.07
CA ALA A 61 -20.77 10.15 0.19
C ALA A 61 -20.42 9.94 1.66
N GLU A 62 -20.86 8.82 2.21
CA GLU A 62 -20.40 8.34 3.51
C GLU A 62 -19.07 7.61 3.35
N ILE A 63 -18.06 8.07 4.07
CA ILE A 63 -16.73 7.48 4.14
C ILE A 63 -16.60 6.73 5.46
N VAL A 64 -16.21 5.45 5.38
CA VAL A 64 -15.93 4.60 6.53
C VAL A 64 -14.48 4.18 6.43
N GLY A 65 -13.67 4.51 7.42
CA GLY A 65 -12.31 4.00 7.58
C GLY A 65 -12.27 2.92 8.64
N THR A 66 -11.57 1.81 8.39
CA THR A 66 -11.33 0.77 9.40
C THR A 66 -9.84 0.56 9.61
N ASP A 67 -9.43 0.36 10.86
CA ASP A 67 -8.06 -0.02 11.20
C ASP A 67 -8.02 -0.84 12.50
N LEU A 68 -6.97 -1.65 12.67
CA LEU A 68 -6.72 -2.35 13.93
C LEU A 68 -6.43 -1.39 15.09
N SER A 69 -5.96 -0.18 14.77
CA SER A 69 -5.45 0.77 15.75
C SER A 69 -6.22 2.09 15.69
N PRO A 70 -6.67 2.63 16.83
CA PRO A 70 -7.36 3.93 16.88
C PRO A 70 -6.34 5.09 16.87
N ILE A 71 -5.66 5.31 15.76
CA ILE A 71 -4.63 6.37 15.57
C ILE A 71 -5.11 7.53 14.70
N GLN A 72 -6.42 7.60 14.45
CA GLN A 72 -7.03 8.63 13.60
C GLN A 72 -7.26 9.93 14.39
N PRO A 73 -7.37 11.09 13.73
CA PRO A 73 -7.62 12.36 14.39
C PRO A 73 -8.90 12.34 15.23
N ASN A 74 -8.89 13.11 16.34
CA ASN A 74 -10.08 13.31 17.19
C ASN A 74 -11.23 14.05 16.50
N TRP A 75 -10.98 14.59 15.30
CA TRP A 75 -11.97 15.29 14.49
C TRP A 75 -12.02 14.65 13.11
N ALA A 76 -13.23 14.45 12.59
CA ALA A 76 -13.50 14.03 11.23
C ALA A 76 -14.68 14.85 10.67
N PRO A 77 -14.75 15.06 9.34
CA PRO A 77 -15.94 15.61 8.69
C PRO A 77 -17.21 14.80 9.03
N PRO A 78 -18.41 15.41 9.00
CA PRO A 78 -19.66 14.71 9.33
C PRO A 78 -19.96 13.48 8.49
N ASN A 79 -19.38 13.37 7.31
CA ASN A 79 -19.51 12.25 6.39
C ASN A 79 -18.38 11.22 6.49
N CYS A 80 -17.46 11.34 7.46
CA CYS A 80 -16.34 10.41 7.65
C CYS A 80 -16.37 9.80 9.06
N THR A 81 -16.29 8.47 9.13
CA THR A 81 -16.30 7.72 10.39
C THR A 81 -15.15 6.72 10.44
N PHE A 82 -14.58 6.50 11.63
CA PHE A 82 -13.48 5.57 11.84
C PHE A 82 -13.88 4.50 12.86
N ASN A 83 -13.65 3.24 12.50
CA ASN A 83 -13.96 2.08 13.33
C ASN A 83 -12.69 1.27 13.60
N VAL A 84 -12.55 0.80 14.83
CA VAL A 84 -11.52 -0.18 15.16
C VAL A 84 -12.00 -1.56 14.72
N ASP A 85 -11.39 -2.10 13.66
CA ASP A 85 -11.76 -3.39 13.10
C ASP A 85 -10.56 -4.07 12.44
N ASP A 86 -10.55 -5.40 12.49
CA ASP A 86 -9.52 -6.22 11.86
C ASP A 86 -9.95 -6.56 10.43
N ALA A 87 -9.15 -6.14 9.46
CA ALA A 87 -9.36 -6.44 8.05
C ALA A 87 -9.45 -7.97 7.77
N GLU A 88 -8.80 -8.79 8.61
CA GLU A 88 -8.85 -10.25 8.55
C GLU A 88 -9.96 -10.88 9.38
N SER A 89 -10.74 -10.13 10.15
CA SER A 89 -11.95 -10.65 10.76
C SER A 89 -13.13 -10.65 9.78
N ASP A 90 -14.25 -11.26 10.14
CA ASP A 90 -15.45 -11.21 9.30
C ASP A 90 -16.04 -9.81 9.35
N TRP A 91 -16.19 -9.16 8.18
CA TRP A 91 -16.73 -7.81 8.13
C TRP A 91 -18.22 -7.83 8.49
N THR A 92 -18.62 -6.91 9.38
CA THR A 92 -19.94 -6.93 10.04
C THR A 92 -21.02 -6.16 9.29
N PHE A 93 -20.70 -5.58 8.13
CA PHE A 93 -21.64 -4.83 7.30
C PHE A 93 -22.70 -5.74 6.69
N THR A 94 -23.97 -5.34 6.78
CA THR A 94 -25.06 -6.09 6.15
C THR A 94 -25.05 -5.91 4.62
N PRO A 95 -25.75 -6.78 3.85
CA PRO A 95 -25.86 -6.60 2.40
C PRO A 95 -26.48 -5.25 1.98
N ALA A 96 -27.31 -4.65 2.84
CA ALA A 96 -27.89 -3.32 2.60
C ALA A 96 -26.87 -2.18 2.79
N GLU A 97 -25.78 -2.43 3.51
CA GLU A 97 -24.69 -1.50 3.80
C GLU A 97 -23.47 -1.73 2.89
N ALA A 98 -23.64 -2.48 1.80
CA ALA A 98 -22.60 -2.69 0.80
C ALA A 98 -22.10 -1.36 0.22
N PHE A 99 -20.83 -1.33 -0.18
CA PHE A 99 -20.12 -0.13 -0.61
C PHE A 99 -20.12 0.01 -2.13
N ASP A 100 -20.16 1.25 -2.61
CA ASP A 100 -19.99 1.55 -4.04
C ASP A 100 -18.51 1.44 -4.44
N TYR A 101 -17.61 1.74 -3.50
CA TYR A 101 -16.17 1.68 -3.67
C TYR A 101 -15.48 1.21 -2.40
N ILE A 102 -14.55 0.27 -2.52
CA ILE A 102 -13.70 -0.20 -1.42
C ILE A 102 -12.24 0.04 -1.81
N HIS A 103 -11.53 0.73 -0.95
CA HIS A 103 -10.11 1.03 -1.09
C HIS A 103 -9.32 0.33 0.02
N ALA A 104 -8.11 -0.10 -0.31
CA ALA A 104 -7.09 -0.48 0.66
C ALA A 104 -5.71 -0.13 0.11
N ARG A 105 -4.77 0.21 0.98
CA ARG A 105 -3.43 0.62 0.55
C ARG A 105 -2.34 0.16 1.50
N SER A 106 -1.24 -0.31 0.93
CA SER A 106 -0.03 -0.72 1.66
C SER A 106 -0.31 -1.74 2.78
N LEU A 107 -1.12 -2.76 2.48
CA LEU A 107 -1.47 -3.82 3.43
C LEU A 107 -0.59 -5.07 3.27
N GLY A 108 0.40 -5.06 2.37
CA GLY A 108 1.44 -6.08 2.28
C GLY A 108 2.14 -6.31 3.64
N GLY A 109 2.27 -7.56 4.06
CA GLY A 109 2.73 -7.93 5.41
C GLY A 109 1.71 -7.71 6.53
N GLY A 110 0.62 -6.98 6.27
CA GLY A 110 -0.52 -6.78 7.15
C GLY A 110 -1.63 -7.81 6.95
N ILE A 111 -1.78 -8.39 5.75
CA ILE A 111 -2.75 -9.45 5.43
C ILE A 111 -2.03 -10.77 5.21
N GLY A 112 -2.47 -11.83 5.89
CA GLY A 112 -1.97 -13.20 5.71
C GLY A 112 -2.69 -13.97 4.62
N ASP A 113 -4.01 -13.83 4.52
CA ASP A 113 -4.84 -14.47 3.48
C ASP A 113 -5.51 -13.44 2.56
N TRP A 114 -4.77 -13.06 1.51
CA TRP A 114 -5.26 -12.12 0.48
C TRP A 114 -6.47 -12.64 -0.30
N ASN A 115 -6.59 -13.95 -0.49
CA ASN A 115 -7.74 -14.55 -1.17
C ASN A 115 -9.00 -14.38 -0.32
N ARG A 116 -8.92 -14.63 0.98
CA ARG A 116 -10.04 -14.37 1.90
C ARG A 116 -10.37 -12.88 1.94
N PHE A 117 -9.37 -12.00 2.08
CA PHE A 117 -9.56 -10.55 2.10
C PHE A 117 -10.31 -10.06 0.84
N LEU A 118 -9.84 -10.44 -0.36
CA LEU A 118 -10.48 -10.03 -1.62
C LEU A 118 -11.89 -10.62 -1.79
N ARG A 119 -12.15 -11.84 -1.29
CA ARG A 119 -13.53 -12.39 -1.26
C ARG A 119 -14.44 -11.60 -0.33
N GLN A 120 -13.94 -11.09 0.79
CA GLN A 120 -14.72 -10.21 1.66
C GLN A 120 -15.02 -8.88 0.98
N ALA A 121 -14.00 -8.24 0.38
CA ALA A 121 -14.16 -7.03 -0.39
C ALA A 121 -15.20 -7.21 -1.51
N TYR A 122 -15.12 -8.32 -2.26
CA TYR A 122 -16.09 -8.66 -3.30
C TYR A 122 -17.53 -8.75 -2.77
N ARG A 123 -17.75 -9.47 -1.66
CA ARG A 123 -19.09 -9.65 -1.07
C ARG A 123 -19.71 -8.34 -0.59
N HIS A 124 -18.90 -7.46 -0.02
CA HIS A 124 -19.35 -6.17 0.54
C HIS A 124 -19.33 -5.02 -0.47
N THR A 125 -18.90 -5.25 -1.70
CA THR A 125 -19.03 -4.27 -2.79
C THR A 125 -20.37 -4.48 -3.48
N LYS A 126 -21.12 -3.41 -3.79
CA LYS A 126 -22.38 -3.53 -4.55
C LYS A 126 -22.15 -4.12 -5.95
N PRO A 127 -23.13 -4.81 -6.56
CA PRO A 127 -23.06 -5.14 -7.98
C PRO A 127 -22.78 -3.88 -8.80
N GLY A 128 -21.75 -3.94 -9.65
CA GLY A 128 -21.29 -2.78 -10.42
C GLY A 128 -20.36 -1.82 -9.67
N GLY A 129 -20.11 -2.00 -8.38
CA GLY A 129 -19.14 -1.23 -7.60
C GLY A 129 -17.69 -1.66 -7.85
N TRP A 130 -16.75 -0.92 -7.25
CA TRP A 130 -15.31 -1.10 -7.49
C TRP A 130 -14.54 -1.45 -6.22
N VAL A 131 -13.49 -2.25 -6.37
CA VAL A 131 -12.45 -2.45 -5.36
C VAL A 131 -11.13 -2.00 -5.96
N GLU A 132 -10.37 -1.20 -5.22
CA GLU A 132 -9.02 -0.77 -5.59
C GLU A 132 -8.04 -1.04 -4.45
N ILE A 133 -6.92 -1.69 -4.79
CA ILE A 133 -5.81 -1.95 -3.89
C ILE A 133 -4.58 -1.23 -4.44
N GLN A 134 -4.06 -0.30 -3.66
CA GLN A 134 -2.84 0.44 -3.98
C GLN A 134 -1.67 -0.18 -3.22
N GLU A 135 -0.69 -0.74 -3.91
CA GLU A 135 0.40 -1.46 -3.28
C GLU A 135 1.73 -1.22 -4.00
N TYR A 136 2.85 -1.37 -3.32
CA TYR A 136 4.17 -1.31 -3.94
C TYR A 136 4.87 -2.66 -3.86
N GLU A 137 5.70 -2.94 -4.86
CA GLU A 137 6.58 -4.11 -4.79
C GLU A 137 7.65 -3.89 -3.71
N THR A 138 7.96 -4.91 -2.91
CA THR A 138 9.16 -4.88 -2.08
C THR A 138 10.42 -5.17 -2.88
N TRP A 139 10.25 -5.71 -4.09
CA TRP A 139 11.33 -5.91 -5.03
C TRP A 139 11.74 -4.58 -5.66
N ILE A 140 13.02 -4.27 -5.51
CA ILE A 140 13.64 -3.10 -6.10
C ILE A 140 14.14 -3.51 -7.48
N ARG A 141 13.84 -2.68 -8.48
CA ARG A 141 14.14 -2.94 -9.89
C ARG A 141 15.13 -1.93 -10.44
N SER A 142 15.73 -2.28 -11.57
CA SER A 142 16.64 -1.42 -12.33
C SER A 142 16.54 -1.78 -13.81
N ASP A 143 16.47 -0.76 -14.67
CA ASP A 143 16.37 -0.97 -16.12
C ASP A 143 17.74 -1.06 -16.80
N ASP A 144 18.81 -0.60 -16.15
CA ASP A 144 20.18 -0.56 -16.69
C ASP A 144 21.15 -1.53 -15.99
N GLY A 145 20.64 -2.36 -15.08
CA GLY A 145 21.41 -3.37 -14.36
C GLY A 145 22.33 -2.82 -13.27
N THR A 146 22.30 -1.51 -12.99
CA THR A 146 23.18 -0.89 -11.98
C THR A 146 22.91 -1.40 -10.56
N ILE A 147 21.72 -1.96 -10.30
CA ILE A 147 21.38 -2.65 -9.04
C ILE A 147 22.34 -3.80 -8.70
N GLN A 148 22.99 -4.43 -9.69
CA GLN A 148 23.99 -5.48 -9.45
C GLN A 148 25.22 -4.97 -8.69
N ARG A 149 25.40 -3.65 -8.61
CA ARG A 149 26.45 -3.01 -7.80
C ARG A 149 26.00 -2.70 -6.36
N ALA A 150 24.75 -2.99 -6.00
CA ALA A 150 24.19 -2.91 -4.64
C ALA A 150 23.87 -4.32 -4.10
N PRO A 151 24.89 -5.12 -3.75
CA PRO A 151 24.68 -6.49 -3.30
C PRO A 151 23.90 -6.56 -1.97
N MET A 152 24.03 -5.57 -1.09
CA MET A 152 23.33 -5.57 0.20
C MET A 152 21.86 -5.25 0.02
N LEU A 153 21.53 -4.37 -0.93
CA LEU A 153 20.13 -4.07 -1.29
C LEU A 153 19.43 -5.29 -1.90
N LEU A 154 20.11 -6.01 -2.79
CA LEU A 154 19.60 -7.24 -3.40
C LEU A 154 19.40 -8.36 -2.36
N ASP A 155 20.38 -8.54 -1.45
CA ASP A 155 20.26 -9.51 -0.36
C ASP A 155 19.12 -9.14 0.61
N TRP A 156 18.94 -7.83 0.87
CA TRP A 156 17.90 -7.35 1.77
C TRP A 156 16.50 -7.66 1.26
N GLN A 157 16.18 -7.33 0.01
CA GLN A 157 14.84 -7.63 -0.53
C GLN A 157 14.53 -9.14 -0.53
N GLN A 158 15.53 -9.99 -0.76
CA GLN A 158 15.37 -11.45 -0.70
C GLN A 158 15.07 -11.92 0.72
N LYS A 159 15.82 -11.43 1.72
CA LYS A 159 15.61 -11.78 3.13
C LYS A 159 14.28 -11.27 3.67
N ILE A 160 13.83 -10.09 3.25
CA ILE A 160 12.52 -9.55 3.61
C ILE A 160 11.41 -10.43 3.03
N ASP A 161 11.52 -10.82 1.76
CA ASP A 161 10.53 -11.69 1.10
C ASP A 161 10.47 -13.08 1.75
N GLU A 162 11.64 -13.69 2.01
CA GLU A 162 11.76 -14.96 2.73
C GLU A 162 11.13 -14.89 4.12
N ALA A 163 11.52 -13.90 4.92
CA ALA A 163 11.08 -13.77 6.29
C ALA A 163 9.57 -13.47 6.38
N SER A 164 9.06 -12.58 5.53
CA SER A 164 7.63 -12.24 5.51
C SER A 164 6.77 -13.44 5.08
N THR A 165 7.22 -14.20 4.09
CA THR A 165 6.57 -15.44 3.65
C THR A 165 6.59 -16.49 4.77
N ARG A 166 7.72 -16.69 5.45
CA ARG A 166 7.84 -17.62 6.59
C ARG A 166 6.97 -17.21 7.79
N PHE A 167 6.77 -15.91 7.99
CA PHE A 167 5.87 -15.37 9.00
C PHE A 167 4.38 -15.58 8.65
N GLY A 168 4.08 -15.98 7.41
CA GLY A 168 2.71 -16.20 6.94
C GLY A 168 2.00 -14.90 6.51
N ARG A 169 2.73 -13.80 6.34
CA ARG A 169 2.20 -12.51 5.89
C ARG A 169 3.13 -11.94 4.83
N PRO A 170 3.00 -12.35 3.56
CA PRO A 170 3.90 -11.93 2.49
C PRO A 170 3.80 -10.42 2.26
N MET A 171 4.95 -9.77 2.06
CA MET A 171 4.99 -8.35 1.75
C MET A 171 4.98 -8.06 0.24
N ASN A 172 5.64 -8.90 -0.57
CA ASN A 172 5.77 -8.66 -2.01
C ASN A 172 4.55 -9.14 -2.81
N VAL A 173 3.40 -8.49 -2.62
CA VAL A 173 2.11 -8.98 -3.16
C VAL A 173 1.59 -8.19 -4.36
N ALA A 174 2.11 -6.99 -4.60
CA ALA A 174 1.55 -6.02 -5.54
C ALA A 174 1.25 -6.61 -6.93
N SER A 175 2.23 -7.28 -7.53
CA SER A 175 2.12 -7.87 -8.88
C SER A 175 1.17 -9.08 -8.97
N SER A 176 0.76 -9.65 -7.83
CA SER A 176 -0.17 -10.79 -7.78
C SER A 176 -1.63 -10.36 -7.62
N LEU A 177 -1.89 -9.13 -7.16
CA LEU A 177 -3.23 -8.63 -6.83
C LEU A 177 -4.20 -8.71 -8.00
N ALA A 178 -3.78 -8.38 -9.21
CA ALA A 178 -4.65 -8.41 -10.39
C ALA A 178 -5.13 -9.83 -10.70
N GLY A 179 -4.23 -10.82 -10.60
CA GLY A 179 -4.57 -12.22 -10.78
C GLY A 179 -5.55 -12.70 -9.70
N TRP A 180 -5.29 -12.39 -8.43
CA TRP A 180 -6.19 -12.77 -7.34
C TRP A 180 -7.56 -12.11 -7.44
N MET A 181 -7.65 -10.85 -7.89
CA MET A 181 -8.93 -10.21 -8.16
C MET A 181 -9.72 -10.95 -9.25
N GLN A 182 -9.07 -11.36 -10.34
CA GLN A 182 -9.72 -12.14 -11.40
C GLN A 182 -10.21 -13.50 -10.87
N GLU A 183 -9.41 -14.19 -10.07
CA GLU A 183 -9.76 -15.48 -9.45
C GLU A 183 -10.97 -15.38 -8.52
N VAL A 184 -11.12 -14.26 -7.80
CA VAL A 184 -12.29 -14.00 -6.94
C VAL A 184 -13.56 -13.71 -7.74
N GLY A 185 -13.43 -13.28 -9.00
CA GLY A 185 -14.55 -13.01 -9.91
C GLY A 185 -14.78 -11.53 -10.22
N PHE A 186 -13.84 -10.64 -9.89
CA PHE A 186 -13.87 -9.27 -10.38
C PHE A 186 -13.72 -9.23 -11.91
N VAL A 187 -14.39 -8.28 -12.55
CA VAL A 187 -14.31 -8.01 -13.99
C VAL A 187 -13.69 -6.64 -14.24
N ASN A 188 -13.23 -6.38 -15.47
CA ASN A 188 -12.52 -5.14 -15.83
C ASN A 188 -11.29 -4.88 -14.93
N VAL A 189 -10.59 -5.94 -14.54
CA VAL A 189 -9.43 -5.84 -13.67
C VAL A 189 -8.29 -5.17 -14.43
N THR A 190 -7.79 -4.07 -13.86
CA THR A 190 -6.67 -3.30 -14.40
C THR A 190 -5.58 -3.18 -13.35
N ASP A 191 -4.33 -3.32 -13.78
CA ASP A 191 -3.14 -2.99 -13.00
C ASP A 191 -2.49 -1.74 -13.60
N ASP A 192 -2.79 -0.57 -13.05
CA ASP A 192 -2.20 0.70 -13.46
C ASP A 192 -0.90 0.94 -12.68
N SER A 193 0.24 0.58 -13.28
CA SER A 193 1.53 0.51 -12.59
C SER A 193 2.47 1.67 -12.94
N TYR A 194 3.15 2.20 -11.91
CA TYR A 194 4.00 3.39 -11.97
C TYR A 194 5.39 3.08 -11.41
N LYS A 195 6.43 3.49 -12.12
CA LYS A 195 7.80 3.42 -11.61
C LYS A 195 8.06 4.60 -10.69
N CYS A 196 8.35 4.32 -9.43
CA CYS A 196 8.83 5.29 -8.44
C CYS A 196 10.36 5.23 -8.39
N PRO A 197 11.08 6.21 -8.98
CA PRO A 197 12.54 6.23 -8.91
C PRO A 197 13.03 6.34 -7.47
N VAL A 198 14.22 5.83 -7.20
CA VAL A 198 14.92 6.01 -5.93
C VAL A 198 16.15 6.87 -6.21
N GLY A 199 16.06 8.15 -5.87
CA GLY A 199 17.11 9.15 -6.07
C GLY A 199 16.87 10.09 -7.25
N SER A 200 17.84 10.96 -7.50
CA SER A 200 17.73 12.08 -8.44
C SER A 200 18.29 11.78 -9.85
N TRP A 201 18.50 10.50 -10.16
CA TRP A 201 19.03 10.04 -11.44
C TRP A 201 18.11 10.26 -12.67
N PRO A 202 16.76 10.32 -12.57
CA PRO A 202 15.92 10.60 -13.73
C PRO A 202 16.22 11.98 -14.33
N LYS A 203 16.02 12.15 -15.65
CA LYS A 203 16.22 13.45 -16.30
C LYS A 203 15.06 14.43 -16.07
N SER A 204 13.83 13.91 -16.04
CA SER A 204 12.61 14.70 -15.88
C SER A 204 12.55 15.39 -14.51
N PRO A 205 12.26 16.71 -14.43
CA PRO A 205 12.11 17.41 -13.15
C PRO A 205 11.08 16.76 -12.22
N ARG A 206 9.92 16.35 -12.75
CA ARG A 206 8.87 15.65 -11.99
C ARG A 206 9.39 14.33 -11.42
N LEU A 207 10.07 13.52 -12.24
CA LEU A 207 10.62 12.23 -11.78
C LEU A 207 11.78 12.40 -10.79
N LYS A 208 12.53 13.51 -10.85
CA LYS A 208 13.55 13.84 -9.82
C LYS A 208 12.92 14.18 -8.49
N GLU A 209 11.80 14.90 -8.48
CA GLU A 209 11.06 15.22 -7.26
C GLU A 209 10.49 13.95 -6.63
N ILE A 210 9.74 13.15 -7.41
CA ILE A 210 9.28 11.83 -6.99
C ILE A 210 10.46 10.98 -6.48
N GLY A 211 11.57 11.00 -7.21
CA GLY A 211 12.76 10.23 -6.86
C GLY A 211 13.42 10.63 -5.53
N ARG A 212 13.35 11.91 -5.15
CA ARG A 212 13.83 12.37 -3.83
C ARG A 212 12.93 11.84 -2.72
N VAL A 213 11.61 11.93 -2.89
CA VAL A 213 10.64 11.41 -1.92
C VAL A 213 10.76 9.89 -1.82
N GLY A 214 10.76 9.17 -2.94
CA GLY A 214 10.94 7.71 -2.99
C GLY A 214 12.24 7.23 -2.34
N LYS A 215 13.33 8.00 -2.45
CA LYS A 215 14.59 7.68 -1.76
C LYS A 215 14.44 7.76 -0.23
N ILE A 216 13.78 8.80 0.29
CA ILE A 216 13.54 8.95 1.72
C ILE A 216 12.66 7.81 2.21
N THR A 217 11.51 7.59 1.54
CA THR A 217 10.57 6.52 1.91
C THR A 217 11.22 5.15 1.97
N LEU A 218 12.01 4.78 0.96
CA LEU A 218 12.70 3.49 0.95
C LEU A 218 13.80 3.42 2.04
N TYR A 219 14.58 4.49 2.21
CA TYR A 219 15.66 4.54 3.19
C TYR A 219 15.16 4.41 4.64
N GLU A 220 14.05 5.06 4.95
CA GLU A 220 13.38 5.00 6.26
C GLU A 220 12.74 3.64 6.50
N ALA A 221 12.21 2.99 5.46
CA ALA A 221 11.62 1.66 5.55
C ALA A 221 12.64 0.54 5.89
N VAL A 222 13.93 0.70 5.54
CA VAL A 222 14.95 -0.36 5.72
C VAL A 222 15.01 -0.85 7.16
N GLU A 223 15.12 0.08 8.11
CA GLU A 223 15.35 -0.24 9.52
C GLU A 223 14.19 -0.96 10.20
N PRO A 224 12.95 -0.41 10.22
CA PRO A 224 11.86 -1.05 10.95
C PRO A 224 11.53 -2.45 10.40
N TYR A 225 11.55 -2.64 9.07
CA TYR A 225 11.30 -3.95 8.49
C TYR A 225 12.43 -4.95 8.77
N THR A 226 13.69 -4.50 8.70
CA THR A 226 14.85 -5.36 9.04
C THR A 226 14.77 -5.77 10.50
N LEU A 227 14.62 -4.83 11.42
CA LEU A 227 14.53 -5.13 12.85
C LEU A 227 13.36 -6.06 13.15
N ALA A 228 12.18 -5.81 12.59
CA ALA A 228 11.01 -6.65 12.83
C ALA A 228 11.18 -8.09 12.29
N LEU A 229 11.55 -8.25 11.02
CA LEU A 229 11.59 -9.58 10.40
C LEU A 229 12.86 -10.35 10.74
N PHE A 230 14.01 -9.68 10.81
CA PHE A 230 15.27 -10.40 10.98
C PHE A 230 15.42 -10.88 12.42
N THR A 231 14.99 -10.09 13.40
CA THR A 231 15.08 -10.51 14.82
C THR A 231 14.00 -11.53 15.18
N ARG A 232 12.74 -11.32 14.74
CA ARG A 232 11.60 -12.16 15.14
C ARG A 232 11.48 -13.45 14.33
N VAL A 233 11.94 -13.46 13.08
CA VAL A 233 11.76 -14.60 12.15
C VAL A 233 13.09 -15.25 11.78
N LEU A 234 14.10 -14.45 11.44
CA LEU A 234 15.43 -14.98 11.04
C LEU A 234 16.37 -15.24 12.24
N GLY A 235 15.98 -14.83 13.45
CA GLY A 235 16.72 -15.10 14.69
C GLY A 235 17.99 -14.26 14.87
N TRP A 236 18.09 -13.13 14.20
CA TRP A 236 19.25 -12.24 14.33
C TRP A 236 19.23 -11.50 15.66
N SER A 237 20.42 -11.18 16.18
CA SER A 237 20.52 -10.20 17.27
C SER A 237 20.12 -8.81 16.77
N GLY A 238 19.61 -7.96 17.67
CA GLY A 238 19.31 -6.57 17.32
C GLY A 238 20.55 -5.81 16.83
N GLU A 239 21.71 -6.10 17.40
CA GLU A 239 22.98 -5.49 17.00
C GLU A 239 23.40 -5.89 15.57
N ASP A 240 23.28 -7.17 15.22
CA ASP A 240 23.62 -7.64 13.86
C ASP A 240 22.62 -7.10 12.82
N ALA A 241 21.33 -7.03 13.19
CA ALA A 241 20.31 -6.43 12.34
C ALA A 241 20.60 -4.94 12.10
N GLN A 242 21.00 -4.19 13.14
CA GLN A 242 21.37 -2.77 12.99
C GLN A 242 22.58 -2.57 12.09
N LYS A 243 23.65 -3.35 12.29
CA LYS A 243 24.84 -3.30 11.41
C LYS A 243 24.50 -3.64 9.96
N TYR A 244 23.49 -4.46 9.74
CA TYR A 244 23.01 -4.81 8.40
C TYR A 244 22.22 -3.68 7.76
N VAL A 245 21.35 -3.01 8.52
CA VAL A 245 20.63 -1.80 8.08
C VAL A 245 21.60 -0.75 7.51
N ASP A 246 22.71 -0.49 8.21
CA ASP A 246 23.70 0.49 7.76
C ASP A 246 24.31 0.14 6.39
N LYS A 247 24.54 -1.15 6.13
CA LYS A 247 25.09 -1.63 4.86
C LYS A 247 24.09 -1.47 3.71
N VAL A 248 22.81 -1.77 3.95
CA VAL A 248 21.75 -1.60 2.94
C VAL A 248 21.55 -0.12 2.63
N ARG A 249 21.55 0.73 3.67
CA ARG A 249 21.47 2.19 3.51
C ARG A 249 22.65 2.75 2.74
N ALA A 250 23.87 2.23 2.94
CA ALA A 250 25.04 2.63 2.16
C ALA A 250 24.86 2.36 0.66
N ASP A 251 24.27 1.24 0.28
CA ASP A 251 23.93 0.94 -1.13
C ASP A 251 22.92 1.96 -1.70
N LEU A 252 21.85 2.29 -0.95
CA LEU A 252 20.86 3.29 -1.37
C LEU A 252 21.42 4.71 -1.51
N LEU A 253 22.50 5.03 -0.80
CA LEU A 253 23.13 6.35 -0.87
C LEU A 253 24.00 6.53 -2.11
N ARG A 254 24.34 5.45 -2.84
CA ARG A 254 25.20 5.52 -4.02
C ARG A 254 24.50 6.22 -5.20
N PRO A 255 25.12 7.25 -5.79
CA PRO A 255 24.52 8.01 -6.89
C PRO A 255 24.60 7.30 -8.24
N ASP A 256 25.47 6.29 -8.37
CA ASP A 256 25.64 5.50 -9.59
C ASP A 256 24.65 4.33 -9.69
N ILE A 257 23.78 4.16 -8.70
CA ILE A 257 22.79 3.10 -8.67
C ILE A 257 21.43 3.67 -9.05
N HIS A 258 20.89 3.21 -10.19
CA HIS A 258 19.64 3.67 -10.75
C HIS A 258 18.58 2.59 -10.52
N VAL A 259 17.87 2.72 -9.40
CA VAL A 259 16.79 1.81 -9.04
C VAL A 259 15.44 2.52 -8.93
N TYR A 260 14.38 1.73 -9.00
CA TYR A 260 13.00 2.14 -8.79
C TYR A 260 12.21 1.03 -8.09
N VAL A 261 11.09 1.39 -7.50
CA VAL A 261 10.06 0.48 -6.99
C VAL A 261 8.83 0.63 -7.86
N ALA A 262 8.17 -0.47 -8.23
CA ALA A 262 6.90 -0.44 -8.94
C ALA A 262 5.75 -0.26 -7.94
N TYR A 263 4.89 0.72 -8.21
CA TYR A 263 3.67 0.99 -7.46
C TYR A 263 2.48 0.62 -8.34
N HIS A 264 1.57 -0.18 -7.82
CA HIS A 264 0.44 -0.75 -8.51
C HIS A 264 -0.85 -0.16 -7.95
N TYR A 265 -1.71 0.30 -8.85
CA TYR A 265 -3.08 0.72 -8.54
C TYR A 265 -4.00 -0.30 -9.20
N VAL A 266 -4.28 -1.37 -8.47
CA VAL A 266 -4.99 -2.53 -9.00
C VAL A 266 -6.45 -2.40 -8.65
N TYR A 267 -7.32 -2.34 -9.65
CA TYR A 267 -8.75 -2.21 -9.42
C TYR A 267 -9.57 -3.16 -10.27
N GLY A 268 -10.69 -3.61 -9.71
CA GLY A 268 -11.63 -4.53 -10.33
C GLY A 268 -13.07 -4.16 -9.99
N ARG A 269 -13.98 -4.40 -10.93
CA ARG A 269 -15.40 -4.14 -10.77
C ARG A 269 -16.12 -5.42 -10.36
N ARG A 270 -17.01 -5.35 -9.38
CA ARG A 270 -17.96 -6.45 -9.16
C ARG A 270 -18.95 -6.49 -10.33
N PRO A 271 -19.22 -7.64 -10.97
CA PRO A 271 -20.21 -7.74 -12.03
C PRO A 271 -21.58 -7.17 -11.62
N ALA A 272 -22.24 -6.46 -12.53
CA ALA A 272 -23.56 -5.86 -12.27
C ALA A 272 -24.70 -6.89 -12.15
N ASN A 273 -24.53 -8.07 -12.75
CA ASN A 273 -25.56 -9.11 -12.86
C ASN A 273 -25.16 -10.41 -12.12
N SER A 274 -24.47 -10.29 -10.98
CA SER A 274 -24.06 -11.44 -10.15
C SER A 274 -25.14 -11.88 -9.18
#